data_AF-A0A1R4HQX2-F1
#
_entry.id   AF-A0A1R4HQX2-F1
#
_cell.length_a   1.000
_cell.length_b   1.000
_cell.length_c   1.000
_cell.angle_alpha   90.00
_cell.angle_beta   90.00
_cell.angle_gamma   90.00
#
_symmetry.space_group_name_H-M   'P 1'
#
loop_
_entity.id
_entity.type
_entity.pdbx_description
1 polymer ?
#
loop_
_entity_poly.entity_id
_entity_poly.type
_entity_poly.pdbx_seq_one_letter_code
_entity_poly.pdbx_strand_id
1 'polypeptide(L)' 'MFGNFEFTVDELLVDGDKVYARWTQRGHYVGEIDGHASTGRPIETVGSAVNRVLDGLIAE' A
#
# COMPACT_ATOMS: atom_id res chain seq x y z
N MET A 1 10.24 -0.83 7.50
CA MET A 1 9.68 0.46 7.06
C MET A 1 8.58 0.95 8.00
N PHE A 2 7.41 0.29 8.08
CA PHE A 2 6.20 0.80 8.77
C PHE A 2 5.85 0.20 10.16
N GLY A 3 6.56 -0.81 10.66
CA GLY A 3 6.25 -1.40 11.98
C GLY A 3 4.86 -2.03 12.01
N ASN A 4 4.18 -1.95 13.17
CA ASN A 4 2.74 -2.25 13.21
C ASN A 4 1.99 -1.16 12.44
N PHE A 5 1.15 -1.55 11.50
CA PHE A 5 0.48 -0.62 10.59
C PHE A 5 -1.00 -0.97 10.37
N GLU A 6 -1.76 0.06 10.02
CA GLU A 6 -3.12 -0.04 9.52
C GLU A 6 -3.12 0.26 8.02
N PHE A 7 -4.01 -0.41 7.29
CA PHE A 7 -4.13 -0.30 5.85
C PHE A 7 -5.60 -0.19 5.47
N THR A 8 -5.98 0.94 4.89
CA THR A 8 -7.36 1.23 4.50
C THR A 8 -7.43 1.30 2.98
N VAL A 9 -8.25 0.45 2.37
CA VAL A 9 -8.60 0.60 0.94
C VAL A 9 -9.61 1.74 0.85
N ASP A 10 -9.18 2.85 0.28
CA ASP A 10 -9.99 4.06 0.16
C ASP A 10 -10.89 3.99 -1.07
N GLU A 11 -10.40 3.36 -2.14
CA GLU A 11 -11.12 3.23 -3.40
C GLU A 11 -10.75 1.92 -4.12
N LEU A 12 -11.77 1.31 -4.73
CA LEU A 12 -11.61 0.11 -5.55
C LEU A 12 -12.50 0.23 -6.79
N LEU A 13 -11.88 0.40 -7.97
CA LEU A 13 -12.58 0.55 -9.25
C LEU A 13 -12.23 -0.63 -10.16
N VAL A 14 -13.22 -1.16 -10.86
CA VAL A 14 -13.07 -2.35 -11.72
C VAL A 14 -13.41 -1.99 -13.16
N ASP A 15 -12.53 -2.39 -14.09
CA ASP A 15 -12.75 -2.34 -15.53
C ASP A 15 -12.31 -3.66 -16.16
N GLY A 16 -13.27 -4.50 -16.54
CA GLY A 16 -13.01 -5.84 -17.05
C GLY A 16 -12.22 -6.69 -16.04
N ASP A 17 -11.03 -7.13 -16.45
CA ASP A 17 -10.09 -7.90 -15.62
C ASP A 17 -9.07 -7.02 -14.88
N LYS A 18 -9.19 -5.69 -14.94
CA LYS A 18 -8.32 -4.75 -14.23
C LYS A 18 -9.01 -4.13 -13.04
N VAL A 19 -8.25 -3.98 -11.95
CA VAL A 19 -8.70 -3.39 -10.70
C VAL A 19 -7.74 -2.28 -10.29
N TYR A 20 -8.23 -1.05 -10.26
CA TYR A 20 -7.55 0.04 -9.59
C TYR A 20 -7.86 -0.01 -8.09
N ALA A 21 -6.82 -0.03 -7.27
CA ALA A 21 -6.91 0.11 -5.83
C ALA A 21 -6.15 1.34 -5.38
N ARG A 22 -6.77 2.15 -4.51
CA ARG A 22 -6.13 3.24 -3.77
C ARG A 22 -6.23 2.96 -2.28
N TRP A 23 -5.18 3.25 -1.56
CA TRP A 23 -5.14 3.02 -0.11
C TRP A 23 -4.36 4.08 0.64
N THR A 24 -4.67 4.17 1.92
CA THR A 24 -3.90 4.90 2.93
C THR A 24 -3.33 3.90 3.93
N GLN A 25 -2.01 3.96 4.11
CA GLN A 25 -1.28 3.13 5.08
C GLN A 25 -0.70 4.02 6.18
N ARG A 26 -0.92 3.64 7.44
CA ARG A 26 -0.42 4.35 8.63
C ARG A 26 0.40 3.42 9.50
N GLY A 27 1.59 3.85 9.92
CA GLY A 27 2.46 3.04 10.77
C GLY A 27 3.53 3.90 11.45
N HIS A 28 4.64 3.27 11.83
CA HIS A 28 5.80 3.91 12.43
C HIS A 28 7.08 3.62 11.66
N TYR A 29 7.96 4.61 11.56
CA TYR A 29 9.22 4.49 10.85
C TYR A 29 10.24 3.65 11.64
N VAL A 30 10.33 2.34 11.35
CA VAL A 30 11.13 1.37 12.15
C VAL A 30 12.23 0.64 11.36
N GLY A 31 12.42 0.92 10.07
CA GLY A 31 13.50 0.35 9.26
C GLY A 31 14.31 1.45 8.58
N GLU A 32 15.33 1.10 7.80
CA GLU A 32 16.00 2.07 6.92
C GLU A 32 15.12 2.37 5.69
N ILE A 33 15.09 3.63 5.25
CA ILE A 33 14.40 4.07 4.02
C ILE A 33 15.33 4.96 3.23
N ASP A 34 15.64 4.60 1.99
CA ASP A 34 16.48 5.38 1.08
C ASP A 34 17.79 5.86 1.73
N GLY A 35 18.45 4.99 2.50
CA GLY A 35 19.69 5.32 3.21
C GLY A 35 19.52 6.12 4.51
N HIS A 36 18.29 6.44 4.92
CA HIS A 36 17.99 7.14 6.16
C HIS A 36 17.68 6.15 7.28
N ALA A 37 18.21 6.38 8.48
CA ALA A 37 17.89 5.58 9.65
C ALA A 37 16.45 5.83 10.16
N SER A 38 15.85 4.80 10.76
CA SER A 38 14.53 4.87 11.38
C SER A 38 14.45 5.90 12.51
N THR A 39 13.36 6.67 12.58
CA THR A 39 13.15 7.66 13.65
C THR A 39 12.12 7.25 14.70
N GLY A 40 11.40 6.14 14.49
CA GLY A 40 10.30 5.69 15.35
C GLY A 40 9.04 6.56 15.29
N ARG A 41 9.03 7.64 14.49
CA ARG A 41 7.88 8.55 14.38
C ARG A 41 6.76 7.93 13.54
N PRO A 42 5.50 8.36 13.73
CA PRO A 42 4.41 7.99 12.84
C PRO A 42 4.70 8.40 11.40
N ILE A 43 4.30 7.55 10.46
CA ILE A 43 4.35 7.82 9.02
C ILE A 43 3.04 7.41 8.38
N GLU A 44 2.64 8.19 7.36
CA GLU A 44 1.47 7.93 6.53
C GLU A 44 1.89 7.96 5.06
N THR A 45 1.41 6.99 4.30
CA THR A 45 1.60 6.96 2.85
C THR A 45 0.29 6.67 2.16
N VAL A 46 0.07 7.37 1.05
CA VAL A 46 -1.01 7.10 0.12
C VAL A 46 -0.44 6.39 -1.09
N GLY A 47 -0.98 5.21 -1.38
CA GLY A 47 -0.57 4.39 -2.52
C GLY A 47 -1.73 4.11 -3.46
N SER A 48 -1.37 3.70 -4.68
CA SER A 48 -2.34 3.12 -5.61
C SER A 48 -1.65 2.18 -6.59
N ALA A 49 -2.40 1.19 -7.07
CA ALA A 49 -1.96 0.24 -8.08
C ALA A 49 -3.12 -0.14 -9.00
N VAL A 50 -2.81 -0.44 -10.25
CA VAL A 50 -3.73 -1.13 -11.16
C VAL A 50 -3.23 -2.55 -11.27
N ASN A 51 -4.06 -3.51 -10.86
CA ASN A 51 -3.74 -4.92 -10.96
C ASN A 51 -4.59 -5.57 -12.04
N ARG A 52 -4.07 -6.60 -12.72
CA ARG A 52 -4.90 -7.53 -13.52
C ARG A 52 -5.28 -8.72 -12.66
N VAL A 53 -6.55 -9.13 -12.66
CA VAL A 53 -7.07 -10.25 -11.86
C VAL A 53 -7.59 -11.35 -12.76
N LEU A 54 -7.03 -12.55 -12.62
CA LEU A 54 -7.44 -13.74 -13.36
C LEU A 54 -7.67 -14.89 -12.38
N ASP A 55 -8.80 -15.58 -12.50
CA ASP A 55 -9.17 -16.72 -11.64
C ASP A 55 -9.07 -16.42 -10.13
N GLY A 56 -9.41 -15.18 -9.74
CA GLY A 56 -9.37 -14.71 -8.35
C GLY A 56 -7.98 -14.36 -7.82
N LEU A 57 -6.95 -14.34 -8.67
CA LEU A 57 -5.56 -14.04 -8.32
C LEU A 57 -5.06 -12.78 -9.03
N ILE A 58 -4.17 -12.02 -8.38
CA ILE A 58 -3.44 -10.93 -9.02
C ILE A 58 -2.40 -11.53 -9.98
N ALA A 59 -2.48 -11.15 -11.25
CA ALA A 59 -1.59 -11.60 -12.32
C ALA A 59 -0.50 -10.57 -12.65
N GLU A 60 -0.80 -9.28 -12.54
CA GLU A 60 0.06 -8.11 -12.82
C GLU A 60 -0.28 -6.98 -11.85
#